data_AF-A0AAV5YRH2-F1
#
_entry.id   AF-A0AAV5YRH2-F1
#
_cell.length_a   1.000
_cell.length_b   1.000
_cell.length_c   1.000
_cell.angle_alpha   90.00
_cell.angle_beta   90.00
_cell.angle_gamma   90.00
#
_symmetry.space_group_name_H-M   'P 1'
#
loop_
_entity.id
_entity.type
_entity.pdbx_description
1 polymer ?
#
loop_
_entity_poly.entity_id
_entity_poly.type
_entity_poly.pdbx_seq_one_letter_code
_entity_poly.pdbx_strand_id
1 'polypeptide(L)'
;MDHRLDAEQVHYEWNNALPPRLAIEPGDTVVFDTRDAADRYYRPDSTHADVLARGPFRGHPLTGPVRVRGARPGDVLVVEILEVKPDAFGWTAIRPGRGLLPESDFGKPFLQIWDLSDGTHARAGGRVAVPMAPFPGVMGTALDVAGGHSTMPPRKNGGNMDIKQLTAGSTLYLPVWVDGALFSVGDTHAIQGDGEVCVTAVEMSGRVTARFGLERGRHLAEPQLRTTRAPSAAAPAGSWFATTAHGPDLFAASQQAVRYMIDHLARERGLSREEAYILCSVTVDLKISEIVDAPNWIVSAFLPEGVFV
;
A
#
# COMPACT_ATOMS: atom_id res chain seq x y z
N MET A 1 -17.46 5.50 16.47
CA MET A 1 -17.99 4.14 16.74
C MET A 1 -17.03 3.12 16.15
N ASP A 2 -16.95 1.94 16.74
CA ASP A 2 -16.08 0.87 16.25
C ASP A 2 -16.91 -0.08 15.37
N HIS A 3 -16.50 -0.22 14.11
CA HIS A 3 -17.15 -1.08 13.12
C HIS A 3 -16.23 -2.23 12.72
N ARG A 4 -16.79 -3.29 12.13
CA ARG A 4 -16.02 -4.43 11.60
C ARG A 4 -16.57 -4.90 10.26
N LEU A 5 -15.67 -5.20 9.33
CA LEU A 5 -15.96 -5.93 8.09
C LEU A 5 -15.14 -7.22 8.06
N ASP A 6 -15.84 -8.36 7.97
CA ASP A 6 -15.20 -9.64 7.71
C ASP A 6 -14.69 -9.75 6.26
N ALA A 7 -13.88 -10.77 6.03
CA ALA A 7 -13.35 -11.13 4.72
C ALA A 7 -14.18 -12.23 4.02
N GLU A 8 -15.43 -12.51 4.41
CA GLU A 8 -16.26 -13.51 3.70
C GLU A 8 -16.74 -12.97 2.35
N GLN A 9 -17.00 -11.67 2.29
CA GLN A 9 -17.32 -10.95 1.07
C GLN A 9 -16.14 -10.06 0.68
N VAL A 10 -15.62 -10.24 -0.53
CA VAL A 10 -14.54 -9.41 -1.11
C VAL A 10 -14.89 -9.04 -2.54
N HIS A 11 -14.26 -7.98 -3.05
CA HIS A 11 -14.29 -7.64 -4.47
C HIS A 11 -12.87 -7.61 -5.03
N TYR A 12 -12.73 -7.64 -6.36
CA TYR A 12 -11.43 -7.82 -7.03
C TYR A 12 -11.10 -6.69 -8.02
N GLU A 13 -11.85 -5.58 -7.98
CA GLU A 13 -11.76 -4.49 -8.95
C GLU A 13 -12.06 -3.14 -8.31
N TRP A 14 -11.38 -2.10 -8.75
CA TRP A 14 -11.81 -0.73 -8.46
C TRP A 14 -13.02 -0.42 -9.31
N ASN A 15 -14.21 -0.39 -8.71
CA ASN A 15 -15.47 -0.14 -9.41
C ASN A 15 -16.39 0.75 -8.57
N ASN A 16 -16.75 1.91 -9.12
CA ASN A 16 -17.58 2.90 -8.44
C ASN A 16 -19.09 2.57 -8.41
N ALA A 17 -19.51 1.49 -9.08
CA ALA A 17 -20.87 0.96 -9.01
C ALA A 17 -21.08 -0.04 -7.87
N LEU A 18 -20.00 -0.45 -7.17
CA LEU A 18 -20.12 -1.39 -6.05
C LEU A 18 -20.92 -0.75 -4.90
N PRO A 19 -21.96 -1.41 -4.37
CA PRO A 19 -22.67 -0.90 -3.21
C PRO A 19 -21.73 -0.92 -2.00
N PRO A 20 -21.73 0.14 -1.16
CA PRO A 20 -20.91 0.14 0.04
C PRO A 20 -21.40 -0.93 1.02
N ARG A 21 -20.48 -1.72 1.58
CA ARG A 21 -20.78 -2.70 2.64
C ARG A 21 -21.04 -2.03 3.99
N LEU A 22 -20.48 -0.84 4.18
CA LEU A 22 -20.58 -0.06 5.42
C LEU A 22 -20.59 1.43 5.09
N ALA A 23 -21.33 2.23 5.87
CA ALA A 23 -21.28 3.68 5.81
C ALA A 23 -20.94 4.26 7.19
N ILE A 24 -19.86 5.04 7.27
CA ILE A 24 -19.31 5.59 8.51
C ILE A 24 -19.30 7.11 8.49
N GLU A 25 -19.17 7.73 9.67
CA GLU A 25 -18.87 9.16 9.80
C GLU A 25 -17.35 9.40 9.86
N PRO A 26 -16.82 10.54 9.41
CA PRO A 26 -15.46 10.94 9.74
C PRO A 26 -15.24 10.91 11.27
N GLY A 27 -14.15 10.27 11.69
CA GLY A 27 -13.79 10.00 13.08
C GLY A 27 -14.00 8.54 13.50
N ASP A 28 -14.78 7.76 12.74
CA ASP A 28 -15.04 6.36 13.04
C ASP A 28 -13.82 5.46 12.78
N THR A 29 -13.76 4.36 13.53
CA THR A 29 -12.77 3.29 13.40
C THR A 29 -13.42 2.06 12.76
N VAL A 30 -12.73 1.43 11.82
CA VAL A 30 -13.17 0.18 11.19
C VAL A 30 -12.07 -0.86 11.28
N VAL A 31 -12.45 -2.07 11.68
CA VAL A 31 -11.62 -3.26 11.66
C VAL A 31 -11.94 -4.08 10.41
N PHE A 32 -10.95 -4.33 9.57
CA PHE A 32 -11.05 -5.12 8.36
C PHE A 32 -10.34 -6.45 8.56
N ASP A 33 -11.05 -7.56 8.43
CA ASP A 33 -10.37 -8.82 8.14
C ASP A 33 -10.03 -8.84 6.64
N THR A 34 -8.86 -9.36 6.29
CA THR A 34 -8.34 -9.37 4.92
C THR A 34 -7.92 -10.79 4.53
N ARG A 35 -7.94 -11.07 3.23
CA ARG A 35 -7.33 -12.26 2.65
C ARG A 35 -5.98 -11.86 2.03
N ASP A 36 -5.05 -12.80 1.91
CA ASP A 36 -3.79 -12.60 1.17
C ASP A 36 -4.02 -12.36 -0.33
N ALA A 37 -3.00 -11.89 -1.05
CA ALA A 37 -3.03 -11.63 -2.49
C ALA A 37 -3.53 -12.81 -3.34
N ALA A 38 -3.37 -14.04 -2.86
CA ALA A 38 -3.79 -15.25 -3.56
C ALA A 38 -5.16 -15.77 -3.12
N ASP A 39 -5.93 -14.95 -2.39
CA ASP A 39 -7.27 -15.30 -1.93
C ASP A 39 -7.28 -16.63 -1.16
N ARG A 40 -6.25 -16.83 -0.31
CA ARG A 40 -6.05 -18.03 0.53
C ARG A 40 -5.86 -19.32 -0.27
N TYR A 41 -5.41 -19.19 -1.52
CA TYR A 41 -5.10 -20.34 -2.36
C TYR A 41 -3.93 -21.17 -1.80
N TYR A 42 -2.85 -20.52 -1.38
CA TYR A 42 -1.71 -21.22 -0.77
C TYR A 42 -1.98 -21.53 0.70
N ARG A 43 -1.46 -22.68 1.14
CA ARG A 43 -1.62 -23.25 2.47
C ARG A 43 -0.26 -23.70 3.02
N PRO A 44 -0.16 -24.02 4.32
CA PRO A 44 1.08 -24.52 4.91
C PRO A 44 1.67 -25.76 4.23
N ASP A 45 0.83 -26.58 3.60
CA ASP A 45 1.21 -27.79 2.86
C ASP A 45 1.37 -27.58 1.35
N SER A 46 1.19 -26.35 0.85
CA SER A 46 1.40 -26.01 -0.56
C SER A 46 2.88 -26.16 -0.97
N THR A 47 3.06 -26.44 -2.25
CA THR A 47 4.35 -26.74 -2.88
C THR A 47 4.57 -25.89 -4.12
N HIS A 48 5.75 -26.01 -4.72
CA HIS A 48 6.06 -25.36 -6.00
C HIS A 48 5.11 -25.78 -7.14
N ALA A 49 4.47 -26.96 -7.03
CA ALA A 49 3.47 -27.40 -8.01
C ALA A 49 2.21 -26.52 -7.99
N ASP A 50 1.82 -26.00 -6.83
CA ASP A 50 0.64 -25.13 -6.71
C ASP A 50 0.86 -23.78 -7.38
N VAL A 51 2.10 -23.27 -7.36
CA VAL A 51 2.50 -22.06 -8.10
C VAL A 51 2.36 -22.28 -9.61
N LEU A 52 2.76 -23.46 -10.10
CA LEU A 52 2.64 -23.83 -11.50
C LEU A 52 1.19 -24.01 -11.94
N ALA A 53 0.35 -24.57 -11.06
CA ALA A 53 -1.07 -24.79 -11.32
C ALA A 53 -1.87 -23.49 -11.51
N ARG A 54 -1.32 -22.35 -11.05
CA ARG A 54 -1.92 -21.00 -11.14
C ARG A 54 -3.34 -21.01 -10.56
N GLY A 55 -3.46 -20.72 -9.26
CA GLY A 55 -4.75 -20.56 -8.58
C GLY A 55 -5.71 -19.58 -9.31
N PRO A 56 -7.00 -19.53 -8.92
CA PRO A 56 -8.00 -18.70 -9.58
C PRO A 56 -7.82 -17.19 -9.26
N PHE A 57 -6.72 -16.60 -9.74
CA PHE A 57 -6.38 -15.20 -9.53
C PHE A 57 -7.26 -14.29 -10.38
N ARG A 58 -8.11 -13.48 -9.72
CA ARG A 58 -9.00 -12.50 -10.35
C ARG A 58 -8.55 -11.05 -10.16
N GLY A 59 -7.57 -10.84 -9.30
CA GLY A 59 -7.15 -9.55 -8.72
C GLY A 59 -6.94 -9.73 -7.21
N HIS A 60 -6.51 -8.68 -6.52
CA HIS A 60 -6.43 -8.69 -5.06
C HIS A 60 -7.83 -8.77 -4.43
N PRO A 61 -8.07 -9.68 -3.47
CA PRO A 61 -9.33 -9.75 -2.72
C PRO A 61 -9.41 -8.60 -1.71
N LEU A 62 -10.27 -7.61 -1.96
CA LEU A 62 -10.38 -6.41 -1.14
C LEU A 62 -11.62 -6.43 -0.23
N THR A 63 -11.40 -6.06 1.03
CA THR A 63 -12.46 -5.84 2.02
C THR A 63 -12.92 -4.38 1.94
N GLY A 64 -14.23 -4.19 1.74
CA GLY A 64 -14.87 -2.91 1.42
C GLY A 64 -15.94 -3.10 0.34
N PRO A 65 -16.46 -2.03 -0.29
CA PRO A 65 -16.10 -0.64 -0.03
C PRO A 65 -16.79 -0.05 1.20
N VAL A 66 -16.09 0.84 1.90
CA VAL A 66 -16.60 1.68 2.99
C VAL A 66 -16.92 3.07 2.45
N ARG A 67 -18.17 3.49 2.64
CA ARG A 67 -18.61 4.86 2.34
C ARG A 67 -18.33 5.76 3.53
N VAL A 68 -17.58 6.84 3.32
CA VAL A 68 -17.37 7.89 4.33
C VAL A 68 -18.35 9.03 4.08
N ARG A 69 -19.27 9.27 5.03
CA ARG A 69 -20.34 10.25 4.87
C ARG A 69 -19.76 11.66 4.71
N GLY A 70 -20.36 12.40 3.79
CA GLY A 70 -19.94 13.75 3.45
C GLY A 70 -18.67 13.86 2.62
N ALA A 71 -17.92 12.80 2.33
CA ALA A 71 -16.80 12.87 1.38
C ALA A 71 -17.32 13.16 -0.04
N ARG A 72 -16.65 14.08 -0.75
CA ARG A 72 -16.98 14.50 -2.11
C ARG A 72 -15.73 14.48 -3.01
N PRO A 73 -15.90 14.33 -4.33
CA PRO A 73 -14.80 14.48 -5.27
C PRO A 73 -13.98 15.75 -5.03
N GLY A 74 -12.66 15.61 -4.95
CA GLY A 74 -11.73 16.70 -4.63
C GLY A 74 -11.44 16.88 -3.15
N ASP A 75 -12.12 16.19 -2.24
CA ASP A 75 -11.69 16.07 -0.84
C ASP A 75 -10.52 15.07 -0.71
N VAL A 76 -9.91 15.02 0.48
CA VAL A 76 -8.92 14.01 0.86
C VAL A 76 -9.46 13.14 1.98
N LEU A 77 -9.49 11.83 1.74
CA LEU A 77 -9.75 10.84 2.77
C LEU A 77 -8.47 10.63 3.59
N VAL A 78 -8.57 10.80 4.90
CA VAL A 78 -7.47 10.53 5.84
C VAL A 78 -7.68 9.13 6.42
N VAL A 79 -6.69 8.26 6.29
CA VAL A 79 -6.73 6.89 6.78
C VAL A 79 -5.57 6.68 7.74
N GLU A 80 -5.87 6.66 9.03
CA GLU A 80 -4.88 6.39 10.08
C GLU A 80 -4.87 4.91 10.41
N ILE A 81 -3.72 4.26 10.19
CA ILE A 81 -3.54 2.83 10.43
C ILE A 81 -3.22 2.66 11.91
N LEU A 82 -4.17 2.14 12.68
CA LEU A 82 -4.02 1.95 14.12
C LEU A 82 -3.33 0.63 14.47
N GLU A 83 -3.64 -0.43 13.72
CA GLU A 83 -3.08 -1.77 13.94
C GLU A 83 -3.06 -2.55 12.63
N VAL A 84 -2.02 -3.35 12.42
CA VAL A 84 -1.99 -4.40 11.40
C VAL A 84 -1.57 -5.69 12.09
N LYS A 85 -2.52 -6.60 12.27
CA LYS A 85 -2.31 -7.86 12.96
C LYS A 85 -2.15 -8.99 11.93
N PRO A 86 -0.97 -9.63 11.87
CA PRO A 86 -0.74 -10.76 10.97
C PRO A 86 -1.46 -12.02 11.46
N ASP A 87 -1.86 -12.89 10.51
CA ASP A 87 -2.12 -14.31 10.82
C ASP A 87 -0.79 -15.08 10.99
N ALA A 88 -0.86 -16.37 11.32
CA ALA A 88 0.31 -17.20 11.62
C ALA A 88 1.06 -17.77 10.39
N PHE A 89 0.56 -17.51 9.18
CA PHE A 89 1.05 -18.09 7.93
C PHE A 89 1.26 -17.01 6.88
N GLY A 90 2.37 -17.11 6.14
CA GLY A 90 2.57 -16.32 4.94
C GLY A 90 3.31 -17.07 3.84
N TRP A 91 3.36 -16.48 2.65
CA TRP A 91 3.99 -17.09 1.48
C TRP A 91 4.66 -16.06 0.59
N THR A 92 5.65 -16.51 -0.19
CA THR A 92 6.29 -15.74 -1.27
C THR A 92 6.50 -16.68 -2.45
N ALA A 93 6.23 -16.24 -3.68
CA ALA A 93 6.34 -17.13 -4.84
C ALA A 93 7.14 -16.52 -6.00
N ILE A 94 8.00 -17.33 -6.60
CA ILE A 94 8.58 -17.05 -7.91
C ILE A 94 7.67 -17.68 -8.96
N ARG A 95 7.11 -16.85 -9.84
CA ARG A 95 6.41 -17.28 -11.05
C ARG A 95 7.31 -16.95 -12.26
N PRO A 96 7.75 -17.96 -13.05
CA PRO A 96 8.57 -17.72 -14.23
C PRO A 96 7.95 -16.65 -15.15
N GLY A 97 8.78 -15.70 -15.59
CA GLY A 97 8.37 -14.58 -16.44
C GLY A 97 7.63 -13.44 -15.73
N ARG A 98 7.63 -13.42 -14.39
CA ARG A 98 7.06 -12.34 -13.58
C ARG A 98 8.09 -11.83 -12.58
N GLY A 99 8.01 -10.53 -12.25
CA GLY A 99 8.92 -9.85 -11.34
C GLY A 99 9.93 -8.98 -12.08
N LEU A 100 10.90 -8.46 -11.35
CA LEU A 100 11.93 -7.59 -11.88
C LEU A 100 12.89 -8.34 -12.83
N LEU A 101 13.21 -9.59 -12.50
CA LEU A 101 14.19 -10.39 -13.24
C LEU A 101 13.52 -11.23 -14.34
N PRO A 102 14.19 -11.40 -15.49
CA PRO A 102 13.64 -12.15 -16.61
C PRO A 102 13.53 -13.65 -16.29
N GLU A 103 12.68 -14.34 -17.05
CA GLU A 103 12.48 -15.79 -16.91
C GLU A 103 13.78 -16.61 -17.08
N SER A 104 14.74 -16.12 -17.88
CA SER A 104 16.04 -16.77 -18.07
C SER A 104 16.85 -16.94 -16.79
N ASP A 105 16.65 -16.05 -15.83
CA ASP A 105 17.38 -16.05 -14.56
C ASP A 105 16.69 -16.98 -13.56
N PHE A 106 15.34 -17.03 -13.59
CA PHE A 106 14.49 -17.81 -12.69
C PHE A 106 13.40 -18.59 -13.44
N GLY A 107 13.82 -19.57 -14.25
CA GLY A 107 12.92 -20.34 -15.12
C GLY A 107 12.09 -21.44 -14.45
N LYS A 108 12.10 -21.53 -13.11
CA LYS A 108 11.35 -22.56 -12.35
C LYS A 108 10.44 -21.92 -11.31
N PRO A 109 9.23 -22.45 -11.08
CA PRO A 109 8.39 -21.99 -9.99
C PRO A 109 9.05 -22.30 -8.64
N PHE A 110 8.89 -21.40 -7.69
CA PHE A 110 9.33 -21.59 -6.31
C PHE A 110 8.28 -21.02 -5.37
N LEU A 111 8.10 -21.67 -4.23
CA LEU A 111 7.18 -21.27 -3.17
C LEU A 111 7.93 -21.34 -1.85
N GLN A 112 8.03 -20.21 -1.17
CA GLN A 112 8.51 -20.16 0.20
C GLN A 112 7.31 -20.00 1.12
N ILE A 113 7.14 -20.96 2.04
CA ILE A 113 6.20 -20.84 3.16
C ILE A 113 6.92 -20.21 4.35
N TRP A 114 6.27 -19.24 4.98
CA TRP A 114 6.75 -18.52 6.15
C TRP A 114 5.90 -18.83 7.38
N ASP A 115 6.58 -19.15 8.48
CA ASP A 115 5.97 -19.24 9.80
C ASP A 115 5.99 -17.85 10.44
N LEU A 116 4.80 -17.33 10.74
CA LEU A 116 4.59 -16.01 11.37
C LEU A 116 4.05 -16.15 12.80
N SER A 117 3.95 -17.38 13.32
CA SER A 117 3.24 -17.69 14.57
C SER A 117 3.83 -17.04 15.82
N ASP A 118 5.10 -16.65 15.79
CA ASP A 118 5.74 -15.95 16.92
C ASP A 118 5.37 -14.46 17.00
N GLY A 119 4.70 -13.91 15.98
CA GLY A 119 4.22 -12.53 15.95
C GLY A 119 5.29 -11.45 15.82
N THR A 120 6.58 -11.82 15.69
CA THR A 120 7.71 -10.87 15.63
C THR A 120 8.59 -11.05 14.40
N HIS A 121 8.73 -12.27 13.88
CA HIS A 121 9.59 -12.59 12.75
C HIS A 121 8.87 -13.50 11.77
N ALA A 122 9.08 -13.27 10.46
CA ALA A 122 8.77 -14.29 9.46
C ALA A 122 9.94 -15.26 9.35
N ARG A 123 9.67 -16.55 9.55
CA ARG A 123 10.71 -17.59 9.58
C ARG A 123 10.58 -18.54 8.40
N ALA A 124 11.70 -18.84 7.77
CA ALA A 124 11.79 -19.77 6.64
C ALA A 124 12.91 -20.80 6.86
N GLY A 125 12.53 -22.08 6.80
CA GLY A 125 13.45 -23.22 6.68
C GLY A 125 14.50 -23.35 7.79
N GLY A 126 14.27 -22.76 8.97
CA GLY A 126 15.22 -22.74 10.09
C GLY A 126 16.51 -21.95 9.84
N ARG A 127 16.60 -21.21 8.72
CA ARG A 127 17.81 -20.49 8.28
C ARG A 127 17.63 -18.98 8.25
N VAL A 128 16.40 -18.54 8.01
CA VAL A 128 16.06 -17.13 7.83
C VAL A 128 15.00 -16.76 8.85
N ALA A 129 15.24 -15.64 9.54
CA ALA A 129 14.28 -14.98 10.41
C ALA A 129 14.38 -13.48 10.11
N VAL A 130 13.31 -12.91 9.56
CA VAL A 130 13.28 -11.49 9.20
C VAL A 130 12.29 -10.79 10.13
N PRO A 131 12.66 -9.67 10.79
CA PRO A 131 11.74 -8.93 11.65
C PRO A 131 10.50 -8.48 10.87
N MET A 132 9.32 -8.72 11.43
CA MET A 132 8.06 -8.29 10.82
C MET A 132 7.81 -6.82 11.08
N ALA A 133 7.23 -6.17 10.07
CA ALA A 133 6.67 -4.84 10.22
C ALA A 133 5.47 -4.75 9.28
N PRO A 134 4.34 -5.34 9.71
CA PRO A 134 3.20 -5.61 8.84
C PRO A 134 2.51 -4.35 8.35
N PHE A 135 2.01 -4.40 7.12
CA PHE A 135 1.25 -3.32 6.49
C PHE A 135 0.30 -3.88 5.40
N PRO A 136 -0.77 -3.17 5.05
CA PRO A 136 -1.56 -3.46 3.85
C PRO A 136 -0.89 -2.87 2.59
N GLY A 137 -0.57 -3.73 1.62
CA GLY A 137 -0.07 -3.34 0.29
C GLY A 137 -1.12 -2.61 -0.54
N VAL A 138 -2.39 -3.06 -0.45
CA VAL A 138 -3.52 -2.44 -1.14
C VAL A 138 -4.37 -1.58 -0.21
N MET A 139 -4.43 -0.28 -0.49
CA MET A 139 -5.41 0.65 0.07
C MET A 139 -5.83 1.69 -0.97
N GLY A 140 -7.13 1.91 -1.14
CA GLY A 140 -7.57 2.90 -2.12
C GLY A 140 -9.03 3.29 -2.05
N THR A 141 -9.36 4.41 -2.69
CA THR A 141 -10.73 4.89 -2.93
C THR A 141 -11.25 4.37 -4.28
N ALA A 142 -12.54 4.42 -4.57
CA ALA A 142 -13.02 4.10 -5.92
C ALA A 142 -12.62 5.21 -6.92
N LEU A 143 -12.47 4.82 -8.19
CA LEU A 143 -12.14 5.72 -9.29
C LEU A 143 -13.37 6.47 -9.82
N ASP A 144 -13.16 7.65 -10.39
CA ASP A 144 -14.15 8.43 -11.16
C ASP A 144 -14.41 7.87 -12.57
N VAL A 145 -13.94 6.65 -12.86
CA VAL A 145 -14.11 5.98 -14.15
C VAL A 145 -15.03 4.79 -13.96
N ALA A 146 -16.13 4.76 -14.73
CA ALA A 146 -17.10 3.66 -14.66
C ALA A 146 -16.48 2.30 -15.05
N GLY A 147 -17.07 1.22 -14.54
CA GLY A 147 -16.65 -0.15 -14.81
C GLY A 147 -15.60 -0.68 -13.83
N GLY A 148 -15.27 -1.96 -13.99
CA GLY A 148 -14.26 -2.64 -13.20
C GLY A 148 -12.85 -2.38 -13.69
N HIS A 149 -11.98 -1.88 -12.81
CA HIS A 149 -10.57 -1.65 -13.11
C HIS A 149 -9.69 -2.58 -12.29
N SER A 150 -8.66 -3.16 -12.92
CA SER A 150 -7.73 -4.08 -12.26
C SER A 150 -7.12 -3.47 -11.01
N THR A 151 -7.07 -4.27 -9.94
CA THR A 151 -6.41 -3.97 -8.66
C THR A 151 -4.90 -4.20 -8.69
N MET A 152 -4.35 -4.68 -9.81
CA MET A 152 -2.93 -5.02 -9.91
C MET A 152 -2.01 -3.81 -9.97
N PRO A 153 -2.13 -2.89 -10.95
CA PRO A 153 -1.26 -1.72 -10.94
C PRO A 153 -1.67 -0.71 -9.87
N PRO A 154 -0.72 0.04 -9.30
CA PRO A 154 -1.02 1.28 -8.62
C PRO A 154 -1.67 2.30 -9.56
N ARG A 155 -2.43 3.21 -8.95
CA ARG A 155 -3.25 4.19 -9.65
C ARG A 155 -3.38 5.47 -8.82
N LYS A 156 -3.99 6.49 -9.41
CA LYS A 156 -4.29 7.77 -8.74
C LYS A 156 -5.14 7.65 -7.47
N ASN A 157 -5.88 6.55 -7.27
CA ASN A 157 -6.67 6.28 -6.07
C ASN A 157 -5.89 5.58 -4.95
N GLY A 158 -4.56 5.43 -5.10
CA GLY A 158 -3.76 4.49 -4.32
C GLY A 158 -3.78 3.15 -5.02
N GLY A 159 -4.45 2.18 -4.41
CA GLY A 159 -4.51 0.82 -4.93
C GLY A 159 -3.33 0.01 -4.43
N ASN A 160 -2.71 -0.78 -5.32
CA ASN A 160 -1.56 -1.61 -5.00
C ASN A 160 -0.31 -0.75 -4.82
N MET A 161 -0.12 -0.21 -3.62
CA MET A 161 0.93 0.79 -3.40
C MET A 161 2.24 0.18 -2.95
N ASP A 162 2.16 -0.90 -2.15
CA ASP A 162 3.31 -1.68 -1.69
C ASP A 162 4.39 -0.78 -1.05
N ILE A 163 3.93 0.23 -0.31
CA ILE A 163 4.77 1.13 0.46
C ILE A 163 4.93 0.52 1.85
N LYS A 164 6.04 -0.19 2.06
CA LYS A 164 6.34 -0.86 3.35
C LYS A 164 6.28 0.07 4.56
N GLN A 165 6.40 1.39 4.38
CA GLN A 165 6.31 2.37 5.45
C GLN A 165 4.89 2.61 5.98
N LEU A 166 3.84 2.09 5.33
CA LEU A 166 2.43 2.22 5.74
C LEU A 166 2.05 1.24 6.88
N THR A 167 2.84 1.21 7.95
CA THR A 167 2.59 0.38 9.13
C THR A 167 1.63 1.05 10.11
N ALA A 168 1.27 0.34 11.20
CA ALA A 168 0.61 0.93 12.35
C ALA A 168 1.32 2.23 12.81
N GLY A 169 0.53 3.26 13.13
CA GLY A 169 0.98 4.62 13.41
C GLY A 169 1.11 5.53 12.19
N SER A 170 1.00 5.00 10.96
CA SER A 170 1.04 5.80 9.74
C SER A 170 -0.31 6.41 9.41
N THR A 171 -0.29 7.54 8.70
CA THR A 171 -1.48 8.17 8.13
C THR A 171 -1.32 8.24 6.61
N LEU A 172 -2.26 7.66 5.88
CA LEU A 172 -2.38 7.75 4.44
C LEU A 172 -3.42 8.81 4.07
N TYR A 173 -3.10 9.65 3.09
CA TYR A 173 -3.98 10.67 2.53
C TYR A 173 -4.33 10.26 1.10
N LEU A 174 -5.59 9.87 0.88
CA LEU A 174 -6.09 9.40 -0.41
C LEU A 174 -6.99 10.47 -1.06
N PRO A 175 -6.81 10.77 -2.35
CA PRO A 175 -7.77 11.60 -3.08
C PRO A 175 -9.14 10.93 -3.17
N VAL A 176 -10.19 11.72 -2.98
CA VAL A 176 -11.58 11.28 -3.18
C VAL A 176 -12.00 11.59 -4.61
N TRP A 177 -12.35 10.54 -5.37
CA TRP A 177 -12.77 10.67 -6.77
C TRP A 177 -14.29 10.56 -6.97
N VAL A 178 -14.99 9.92 -6.03
CA VAL A 178 -16.44 9.71 -6.06
C VAL A 178 -17.08 10.02 -4.71
N ASP A 179 -18.38 10.27 -4.73
CA ASP A 179 -19.16 10.51 -3.51
C ASP A 179 -18.98 9.39 -2.49
N GLY A 180 -18.57 9.77 -1.29
CA GLY A 180 -18.35 8.83 -0.20
C GLY A 180 -17.05 8.05 -0.25
N ALA A 181 -16.14 8.36 -1.20
CA ALA A 181 -14.81 7.76 -1.39
C ALA A 181 -14.78 6.27 -1.77
N LEU A 182 -15.63 5.43 -1.16
CA LEU A 182 -15.69 3.98 -1.37
C LEU A 182 -14.33 3.31 -1.13
N PHE A 183 -13.82 3.45 0.09
CA PHE A 183 -12.51 2.92 0.49
C PHE A 183 -12.50 1.39 0.59
N SER A 184 -11.44 0.75 0.10
CA SER A 184 -11.20 -0.68 0.30
C SER A 184 -9.73 -0.95 0.65
N VAL A 185 -9.49 -2.05 1.36
CA VAL A 185 -8.17 -2.49 1.81
C VAL A 185 -8.03 -4.01 1.66
N GLY A 186 -6.81 -4.48 1.40
CA GLY A 186 -6.49 -5.89 1.32
C GLY A 186 -4.99 -6.08 1.20
N ASP A 187 -4.60 -7.29 0.79
CA ASP A 187 -3.22 -7.61 0.44
C ASP A 187 -2.23 -7.27 1.56
N THR A 188 -2.41 -7.89 2.72
CA THR A 188 -1.52 -7.61 3.85
C THR A 188 -0.21 -8.35 3.73
N HIS A 189 0.88 -7.65 3.99
CA HIS A 189 2.23 -8.20 3.96
C HIS A 189 2.81 -8.20 5.36
N ALA A 190 3.45 -9.29 5.76
CA ALA A 190 4.23 -9.31 6.99
C ALA A 190 5.53 -8.51 6.85
N ILE A 191 6.14 -8.61 5.66
CA ILE A 191 7.47 -8.09 5.34
C ILE A 191 7.54 -7.81 3.83
N GLN A 192 8.13 -6.67 3.47
CA GLN A 192 8.47 -6.34 2.09
C GLN A 192 9.78 -5.55 2.02
N GLY A 193 10.57 -5.79 0.97
CA GLY A 193 11.66 -4.91 0.57
C GLY A 193 11.19 -3.76 -0.32
N ASP A 194 12.02 -2.73 -0.49
CA ASP A 194 11.76 -1.72 -1.52
C ASP A 194 11.88 -2.38 -2.90
N GLY A 195 10.87 -2.18 -3.75
CA GLY A 195 10.80 -2.72 -5.10
C GLY A 195 10.02 -4.02 -5.24
N GLU A 196 9.72 -4.74 -4.15
CA GLU A 196 8.96 -6.00 -4.18
C GLU A 196 9.42 -6.97 -5.31
N VAL A 197 10.74 -7.14 -5.45
CA VAL A 197 11.39 -7.54 -6.71
C VAL A 197 10.93 -8.86 -7.34
N CYS A 198 10.29 -9.75 -6.59
CA CYS A 198 9.75 -11.02 -7.07
C CYS A 198 8.22 -11.08 -7.16
N VAL A 199 7.52 -9.93 -7.26
CA VAL A 199 6.05 -9.78 -7.39
C VAL A 199 5.25 -9.98 -6.12
N THR A 200 5.84 -10.59 -5.11
CA THR A 200 5.13 -10.89 -3.87
C THR A 200 6.03 -10.62 -2.70
N ALA A 201 5.44 -10.08 -1.65
CA ALA A 201 6.03 -9.91 -0.35
C ALA A 201 6.03 -11.23 0.45
N VAL A 202 6.11 -11.14 1.78
CA VAL A 202 5.56 -12.20 2.64
C VAL A 202 4.06 -11.96 2.76
N GLU A 203 3.33 -12.51 1.80
CA GLU A 203 1.89 -12.41 1.65
C GLU A 203 1.18 -13.10 2.80
N MET A 204 0.17 -12.45 3.38
CA MET A 204 -0.59 -13.03 4.49
C MET A 204 -2.03 -12.55 4.51
N SER A 205 -2.91 -13.38 5.10
CA SER A 205 -4.17 -12.89 5.63
C SER A 205 -3.90 -12.14 6.94
N GLY A 206 -4.79 -11.24 7.32
CA GLY A 206 -4.62 -10.49 8.55
C GLY A 206 -5.78 -9.56 8.85
N ARG A 207 -5.59 -8.72 9.87
CA ARG A 207 -6.56 -7.72 10.29
C ARG A 207 -5.94 -6.32 10.27
N VAL A 208 -6.61 -5.37 9.63
CA VAL A 208 -6.23 -3.96 9.61
C VAL A 208 -7.26 -3.18 10.42
N THR A 209 -6.81 -2.40 11.40
CA THR A 209 -7.67 -1.45 12.13
C THR A 209 -7.31 -0.04 11.67
N ALA A 210 -8.27 0.69 11.12
CA ALA A 210 -8.04 2.03 10.61
C ALA A 210 -9.10 3.02 11.10
N ARG A 211 -8.67 4.25 11.41
CA ARG A 211 -9.55 5.39 11.70
C ARG A 211 -9.63 6.31 10.48
N PHE A 212 -10.82 6.77 10.18
CA PHE A 212 -11.09 7.56 8.99
C PHE A 212 -11.33 9.03 9.34
N GLY A 213 -10.71 9.93 8.62
CA GLY A 213 -10.95 11.37 8.66
C GLY A 213 -11.24 11.92 7.27
N LEU A 214 -11.58 13.20 7.20
CA LEU A 214 -11.89 13.88 5.94
C LEU A 214 -11.36 15.30 5.96
N GLU A 215 -10.50 15.63 5.01
CA GLU A 215 -10.01 16.97 4.75
C GLU A 215 -10.75 17.55 3.55
N ARG A 216 -11.58 18.56 3.81
CA ARG A 216 -12.44 19.17 2.80
C ARG A 216 -11.69 20.22 2.00
N GLY A 217 -11.86 20.20 0.67
CA GLY A 217 -11.29 21.22 -0.22
C GLY A 217 -9.76 21.18 -0.35
N ARG A 218 -9.09 20.14 0.13
CA ARG A 218 -7.68 19.86 -0.20
C ARG A 218 -7.65 18.92 -1.40
N HIS A 219 -7.04 19.36 -2.50
CA HIS A 219 -6.93 18.56 -3.72
C HIS A 219 -5.58 17.85 -3.79
N LEU A 220 -5.61 16.52 -3.93
CA LEU A 220 -4.44 15.70 -4.23
C LEU A 220 -4.60 15.04 -5.59
N ALA A 221 -3.54 15.05 -6.39
CA ALA A 221 -3.50 14.26 -7.62
C ALA A 221 -3.25 12.78 -7.33
N GLU A 222 -2.43 12.50 -6.32
CA GLU A 222 -1.93 11.18 -5.95
C GLU A 222 -1.76 11.07 -4.43
N PRO A 223 -1.67 9.85 -3.89
CA PRO A 223 -1.54 9.64 -2.46
C PRO A 223 -0.33 10.35 -1.82
N GLN A 224 -0.50 10.66 -0.53
CA GLN A 224 0.58 11.14 0.33
C GLN A 224 0.51 10.38 1.64
N LEU A 225 1.58 10.34 2.43
CA LEU A 225 1.56 9.70 3.74
C LEU A 225 2.40 10.42 4.78
N ARG A 226 2.09 10.18 6.06
CA ARG A 226 2.97 10.43 7.20
C ARG A 226 3.25 9.12 7.92
N THR A 227 4.47 8.95 8.40
CA THR A 227 4.90 7.74 9.11
C THR A 227 6.06 8.04 10.05
N THR A 228 6.23 7.23 11.08
CA THR A 228 7.43 7.21 11.91
C THR A 228 8.41 6.10 11.52
N ARG A 229 8.01 5.23 10.56
CA ARG A 229 8.88 4.20 10.01
C ARG A 229 9.84 4.83 9.00
N ALA A 230 11.10 4.96 9.42
CA ALA A 230 12.15 5.57 8.60
C ALA A 230 12.33 4.84 7.25
N PRO A 231 12.64 5.57 6.16
CA PRO A 231 12.78 5.00 4.82
C PRO A 231 14.09 4.20 4.66
N SER A 232 15.06 4.33 5.57
CA SER A 232 16.28 3.52 5.61
C SER A 232 16.78 3.34 7.04
N ALA A 233 17.70 2.38 7.26
CA ALA A 233 18.27 2.13 8.58
C ALA A 233 19.16 3.28 9.11
N ALA A 234 19.75 4.07 8.21
CA ALA A 234 20.60 5.21 8.56
C ALA A 234 19.82 6.53 8.69
N ALA A 235 18.55 6.54 8.28
CA ALA A 235 17.71 7.71 8.31
C ALA A 235 17.36 8.12 9.76
N PRO A 236 17.25 9.43 10.06
CA PRO A 236 16.96 9.90 11.41
C PRO A 236 15.61 9.37 11.92
N ALA A 237 15.55 9.11 13.22
CA ALA A 237 14.29 8.81 13.89
C ALA A 237 13.39 10.05 13.90
N GLY A 238 12.08 9.85 13.81
CA GLY A 238 11.09 10.92 13.86
C GLY A 238 9.96 10.72 12.85
N SER A 239 9.16 11.77 12.66
CA SER A 239 8.10 11.80 11.66
C SER A 239 8.67 12.09 10.28
N TRP A 240 8.11 11.41 9.29
CA TRP A 240 8.41 11.55 7.88
C TRP A 240 7.12 11.86 7.13
N PHE A 241 7.18 12.84 6.25
CA PHE A 241 6.13 13.09 5.27
C PHE A 241 6.58 12.56 3.91
N ALA A 242 5.71 11.90 3.17
CA ALA A 242 6.03 11.45 1.82
C ALA A 242 4.94 11.76 0.81
N THR A 243 5.40 12.07 -0.39
CA THR A 243 4.57 12.20 -1.60
C THR A 243 4.88 11.03 -2.53
N THR A 244 3.87 10.51 -3.21
CA THR A 244 4.03 9.39 -4.13
C THR A 244 3.74 9.82 -5.57
N ALA A 245 4.33 9.09 -6.51
CA ALA A 245 4.00 9.19 -7.92
C ALA A 245 3.99 7.79 -8.54
N HIS A 246 2.94 7.46 -9.28
CA HIS A 246 2.81 6.22 -10.04
C HIS A 246 2.98 6.45 -11.54
N GLY A 247 3.52 5.47 -12.26
CA GLY A 247 3.53 5.49 -13.72
C GLY A 247 4.46 4.46 -14.35
N PRO A 248 4.46 4.37 -15.69
CA PRO A 248 5.22 3.37 -16.44
C PRO A 248 6.70 3.74 -16.63
N ASP A 249 7.22 4.72 -15.90
CA ASP A 249 8.61 5.16 -15.98
C ASP A 249 9.06 5.70 -14.62
N LEU A 250 10.03 5.01 -14.00
CA LEU A 250 10.52 5.37 -12.67
C LEU A 250 11.18 6.74 -12.62
N PHE A 251 11.81 7.19 -13.71
CA PHE A 251 12.48 8.49 -13.73
C PHE A 251 11.44 9.62 -13.75
N ALA A 252 10.42 9.50 -14.60
CA ALA A 252 9.29 10.42 -14.64
C ALA A 252 8.51 10.42 -13.32
N ALA A 253 8.27 9.24 -12.72
CA ALA A 253 7.65 9.13 -11.41
C ALA A 253 8.51 9.80 -10.32
N SER A 254 9.84 9.61 -10.33
CA SER A 254 10.75 10.28 -9.39
C SER A 254 10.67 11.79 -9.49
N GLN A 255 10.68 12.34 -10.71
CA GLN A 255 10.49 13.78 -10.92
C GLN A 255 9.15 14.26 -10.37
N GLN A 256 8.08 13.50 -10.60
CA GLN A 256 6.75 13.90 -10.19
C GLN A 256 6.56 13.85 -8.67
N ALA A 257 7.09 12.83 -7.99
CA ALA A 257 7.10 12.75 -6.53
C ALA A 257 7.83 13.95 -5.93
N VAL A 258 8.99 14.35 -6.49
CA VAL A 258 9.70 15.55 -6.04
C VAL A 258 8.92 16.84 -6.31
N ARG A 259 8.22 16.96 -7.45
CA ARG A 259 7.36 18.12 -7.73
C ARG A 259 6.26 18.26 -6.69
N TYR A 260 5.59 17.16 -6.32
CA TYR A 260 4.58 17.18 -5.26
C TYR A 260 5.18 17.55 -3.89
N MET A 261 6.40 17.11 -3.59
CA MET A 261 7.11 17.51 -2.36
C MET A 261 7.44 19.01 -2.36
N ILE A 262 7.90 19.57 -3.49
CA ILE A 262 8.15 21.01 -3.64
C ILE A 262 6.85 21.79 -3.40
N ASP A 263 5.74 21.36 -3.99
CA ASP A 263 4.44 22.03 -3.81
C ASP A 263 3.95 21.92 -2.35
N HIS A 264 4.21 20.79 -1.67
CA HIS A 264 3.95 20.65 -0.24
C HIS A 264 4.78 21.64 0.59
N LEU A 265 6.09 21.72 0.36
CA LEU A 265 7.00 22.61 1.07
C LEU A 265 6.65 24.09 0.86
N ALA A 266 6.35 24.48 -0.38
CA ALA A 266 5.94 25.85 -0.67
C ALA A 266 4.66 26.24 0.07
N ARG A 267 3.67 25.33 0.09
CA ARG A 267 2.37 25.56 0.73
C ARG A 267 2.41 25.54 2.26
N GLU A 268 3.15 24.61 2.85
CA GLU A 268 3.14 24.37 4.31
C GLU A 268 4.26 25.09 5.06
N ARG A 269 5.36 25.39 4.37
CA ARG A 269 6.56 26.01 4.96
C ARG A 269 6.89 27.38 4.36
N GLY A 270 6.15 27.83 3.34
CA GLY A 270 6.34 29.14 2.73
C GLY A 270 7.65 29.28 1.95
N LEU A 271 8.32 28.17 1.62
CA LEU A 271 9.55 28.18 0.84
C LEU A 271 9.27 28.58 -0.62
N SER A 272 10.21 29.31 -1.24
CA SER A 272 10.24 29.43 -2.69
C SER A 272 10.43 28.05 -3.34
N ARG A 273 10.12 27.95 -4.64
CA ARG A 273 10.28 26.69 -5.37
C ARG A 273 11.74 26.24 -5.40
N GLU A 274 12.67 27.18 -5.53
CA GLU A 274 14.11 26.94 -5.55
C GLU A 274 14.63 26.48 -4.18
N GLU A 275 14.22 27.12 -3.09
CA GLU A 275 14.57 26.69 -1.72
C GLU A 275 14.03 25.29 -1.42
N ALA A 276 12.77 25.03 -1.76
CA ALA A 276 12.15 23.72 -1.59
C ALA A 276 12.87 22.65 -2.42
N TYR A 277 13.27 22.96 -3.65
CA TYR A 277 13.97 22.01 -4.50
C TYR A 277 15.38 21.70 -4.01
N ILE A 278 16.15 22.71 -3.59
CA ILE A 278 17.46 22.51 -2.95
C ILE A 278 17.32 21.67 -1.69
N LEU A 279 16.33 21.97 -0.84
CA LEU A 279 16.06 21.19 0.37
C LEU A 279 15.75 19.73 0.03
N CYS A 280 14.91 19.48 -0.99
CA CYS A 280 14.65 18.12 -1.46
C CYS A 280 15.95 17.41 -1.83
N SER A 281 16.86 18.06 -2.56
CA SER A 281 18.12 17.45 -2.99
C SER A 281 19.04 17.00 -1.85
N VAL A 282 18.93 17.59 -0.65
CA VAL A 282 19.82 17.29 0.48
C VAL A 282 19.14 16.54 1.63
N THR A 283 17.81 16.46 1.65
CA THR A 283 17.05 15.83 2.75
C THR A 283 16.05 14.77 2.32
N VAL A 284 15.59 14.77 1.06
CA VAL A 284 14.57 13.83 0.62
C VAL A 284 15.18 12.51 0.18
N ASP A 285 14.65 11.43 0.74
CA ASP A 285 14.94 10.05 0.36
C ASP A 285 13.96 9.60 -0.72
N LEU A 286 14.43 9.40 -1.95
CA LEU A 286 13.64 8.72 -3.00
C LEU A 286 13.71 7.20 -2.81
N LYS A 287 12.55 6.54 -2.85
CA LYS A 287 12.39 5.09 -2.74
C LYS A 287 11.55 4.56 -3.89
N ILE A 288 12.00 3.48 -4.50
CA ILE A 288 11.18 2.64 -5.38
C ILE A 288 10.36 1.76 -4.43
N SER A 289 9.05 2.02 -4.32
CA SER A 289 8.20 1.28 -3.39
C SER A 289 7.93 -0.13 -3.91
N GLU A 290 7.51 -0.22 -5.17
CA GLU A 290 7.45 -1.46 -5.96
C GLU A 290 7.90 -1.19 -7.41
N ILE A 291 8.32 -2.26 -8.11
CA ILE A 291 8.69 -2.20 -9.54
C ILE A 291 8.17 -3.43 -10.32
N VAL A 292 7.02 -3.96 -9.91
CA VAL A 292 6.53 -5.26 -10.41
C VAL A 292 5.08 -5.22 -10.87
N ASP A 293 4.38 -4.11 -10.63
CA ASP A 293 2.94 -3.99 -10.86
C ASP A 293 2.57 -3.37 -12.20
N ALA A 294 3.10 -3.97 -13.27
CA ALA A 294 2.87 -3.49 -14.62
C ALA A 294 1.37 -3.18 -14.91
N PRO A 295 1.08 -2.06 -15.60
CA PRO A 295 2.03 -1.20 -16.30
C PRO A 295 2.59 -0.03 -15.46
N ASN A 296 2.26 0.09 -14.17
CA ASN A 296 2.64 1.24 -13.36
C ASN A 296 3.56 0.82 -12.22
N TRP A 297 4.49 1.69 -11.85
CA TRP A 297 5.33 1.52 -10.67
C TRP A 297 5.26 2.75 -9.78
N ILE A 298 5.57 2.63 -8.49
CA ILE A 298 5.56 3.73 -7.52
C ILE A 298 6.96 4.14 -7.10
N VAL A 299 7.18 5.45 -7.15
CA VAL A 299 8.26 6.13 -6.44
C VAL A 299 7.67 6.98 -5.32
N SER A 300 8.29 6.90 -4.15
CA SER A 300 7.95 7.69 -2.97
C SER A 300 9.11 8.61 -2.59
N ALA A 301 8.82 9.89 -2.34
CA ALA A 301 9.77 10.90 -1.89
C ALA A 301 9.54 11.20 -0.41
N PHE A 302 10.45 10.77 0.47
CA PHE A 302 10.34 10.89 1.92
C PHE A 302 11.14 12.08 2.46
N LEU A 303 10.47 13.03 3.11
CA LEU A 303 11.05 14.18 3.78
C LEU A 303 11.04 13.96 5.31
N PRO A 304 12.19 14.02 5.99
CA PRO A 304 12.22 14.01 7.45
C PRO A 304 11.66 15.34 7.99
N GLU A 305 10.58 15.31 8.77
CA GLU A 305 9.96 16.54 9.27
C GLU A 305 10.81 17.23 10.37
N GLY A 306 11.77 16.52 10.97
CA GLY A 306 12.69 17.04 11.99
C GLY A 306 13.77 18.01 11.47
N VAL A 307 13.80 18.32 10.17
CA VAL A 307 14.76 19.27 9.58
C VAL A 307 14.34 20.74 9.74
N PHE A 308 13.08 20.99 10.10
CA PHE A 308 12.56 22.33 10.33
C PHE A 308 12.75 22.73 11.80
N VAL A 309 13.14 23.99 12.01
CA VAL A 309 13.36 24.61 13.34
C VAL A 309 12.34 25.68 13.64
#